data_AF-A0AAE8JPK2-F1
#
_entry.id   AF-A0AAE8JPK2-F1
#
_cell.length_a   1.000
_cell.length_b   1.000
_cell.length_c   1.000
_cell.angle_alpha   90.00
_cell.angle_beta   90.00
_cell.angle_gamma   90.00
#
_symmetry.space_group_name_H-M   'P 1'
#
loop_
_entity.id
_entity.type
_entity.pdbx_description
1 polymer ?
#
loop_
_entity_poly.entity_id
_entity_poly.type
_entity_poly.pdbx_seq_one_letter_code
_entity_poly.pdbx_strand_id
1 'polypeptide(L)'
;MFDKAHFGRVVNFSINIFLGIALVLVGLTLADNLQPMIFWQSFVVSVGIGYTVCDLIPSPAWGEQLARKAGIRSKLLFHLLSTAIAGVVLIVCISLGCQFVAFGGAVFQVWPYALPYLLIAGYITLVVFLPVCKEIAGVLTR
;
A
#
# COMPACT_ATOMS: atom_id res chain seq x y z
N MET A 1 25.51 -0.60 -13.79
CA MET A 1 24.82 -1.25 -12.66
C MET A 1 23.68 -0.33 -12.28
N PHE A 2 22.46 -0.57 -12.80
CA PHE A 2 21.29 0.17 -12.33
C PHE A 2 21.11 -0.12 -10.84
N ASP A 3 21.09 0.93 -10.04
CA ASP A 3 20.98 0.82 -8.60
C ASP A 3 19.63 0.18 -8.28
N LYS A 4 19.63 -1.13 -7.96
CA LYS A 4 18.42 -1.91 -7.68
C LYS A 4 17.56 -1.24 -6.60
N ALA A 5 18.19 -0.45 -5.73
CA ALA A 5 17.53 0.36 -4.72
C ALA A 5 16.69 1.51 -5.29
N HIS A 6 17.10 2.09 -6.42
CA HIS A 6 16.35 3.16 -7.11
C HIS A 6 15.10 2.60 -7.81
N PHE A 7 15.23 1.48 -8.54
CA PHE A 7 14.10 0.79 -9.17
C PHE A 7 13.05 0.39 -8.12
N GLY A 8 13.48 -0.22 -7.02
CA GLY A 8 12.59 -0.60 -5.92
C GLY A 8 11.85 0.59 -5.31
N ARG A 9 12.54 1.72 -5.12
CA ARG A 9 11.92 2.96 -4.62
C ARG A 9 10.87 3.51 -5.59
N VAL A 10 11.12 3.52 -6.89
CA VAL A 10 10.15 4.01 -7.89
C VAL A 10 8.90 3.13 -7.94
N VAL A 11 9.06 1.80 -7.88
CA VAL A 11 7.92 0.87 -7.81
C VAL A 11 7.10 1.10 -6.54
N ASN A 12 7.75 1.21 -5.38
CA ASN A 12 7.09 1.43 -4.09
C ASN A 12 6.36 2.79 -4.04
N PHE A 13 6.97 3.85 -4.57
CA PHE A 13 6.33 5.15 -4.65
C PHE A 13 5.08 5.11 -5.56
N SER A 14 5.21 4.49 -6.73
CA SER A 14 4.11 4.39 -7.69
C SER A 14 2.93 3.58 -7.13
N ILE A 15 3.20 2.42 -6.52
CA ILE A 15 2.14 1.59 -5.95
C ILE A 15 1.46 2.26 -4.75
N ASN A 16 2.21 3.06 -3.98
CA ASN A 16 1.67 3.81 -2.85
C ASN A 16 0.69 4.91 -3.30
N ILE A 17 0.93 5.54 -4.45
CA ILE A 17 -0.02 6.50 -5.03
C ILE A 17 -1.35 5.81 -5.33
N PHE A 18 -1.31 4.68 -6.05
CA PHE A 18 -2.54 3.94 -6.40
C PHE A 18 -3.25 3.40 -5.16
N LEU A 19 -2.51 2.85 -4.20
CA LEU A 19 -3.05 2.42 -2.91
C LEU A 19 -3.70 3.57 -2.16
N GLY A 20 -3.06 4.73 -2.10
CA GLY A 20 -3.60 5.91 -1.43
C GLY A 20 -4.92 6.36 -2.04
N ILE A 21 -5.00 6.43 -3.37
CA ILE A 21 -6.25 6.78 -4.07
C ILE A 21 -7.35 5.77 -3.70
N ALA A 22 -7.08 4.47 -3.82
CA ALA A 22 -8.07 3.42 -3.56
C ALA A 22 -8.55 3.41 -2.10
N LEU A 23 -7.62 3.51 -1.14
CA LEU A 23 -7.93 3.44 0.28
C LEU A 23 -8.66 4.70 0.78
N VAL A 24 -8.29 5.88 0.27
CA VAL A 24 -9.00 7.12 0.59
C VAL A 24 -10.41 7.08 0.00
N LEU A 25 -10.58 6.67 -1.26
CA LEU A 25 -11.90 6.57 -1.88
C LEU A 25 -12.81 5.60 -1.13
N VAL A 26 -12.36 4.36 -0.90
CA VAL A 26 -13.15 3.34 -0.19
C VAL A 26 -13.47 3.79 1.23
N GLY A 27 -12.48 4.35 1.92
CA GLY A 27 -12.63 4.84 3.28
C GLY A 27 -13.64 5.98 3.42
N LEU A 28 -13.56 6.98 2.56
CA LEU A 28 -14.49 8.12 2.58
C LEU A 28 -15.89 7.74 2.06
N THR A 29 -15.98 6.78 1.13
CA THR A 29 -17.26 6.28 0.63
C THR A 29 -18.01 5.50 1.70
N LEU A 30 -17.32 4.61 2.43
CA LEU A 30 -17.93 3.82 3.51
C LEU A 30 -18.42 4.68 4.67
N ALA A 31 -17.79 5.84 4.86
CA ALA A 31 -18.14 6.77 5.91
C ALA A 31 -19.02 7.94 5.45
N ASP A 32 -19.53 7.87 4.21
CA ASP A 32 -20.42 8.86 3.59
C ASP A 32 -19.92 10.31 3.70
N ASN A 33 -18.59 10.50 3.61
CA ASN A 33 -17.91 11.77 3.84
C ASN A 33 -16.94 12.12 2.70
N LEU A 34 -17.38 11.86 1.47
CA LEU A 34 -16.56 12.03 0.27
C LEU A 34 -16.50 13.50 -0.15
N GLN A 35 -15.70 14.27 0.59
CA GLN A 35 -15.45 15.68 0.31
C GLN A 35 -14.11 15.87 -0.39
N PRO A 36 -14.01 16.73 -1.43
CA PRO A 36 -12.76 16.95 -2.16
C PRO A 36 -11.60 17.40 -1.28
N MET A 37 -11.87 18.23 -0.27
CA MET A 37 -10.84 18.72 0.66
C MET A 37 -10.26 17.59 1.52
N ILE A 38 -11.14 16.77 2.12
CA ILE A 38 -10.74 15.65 2.97
C ILE A 38 -10.02 14.59 2.13
N PHE A 39 -10.48 14.36 0.90
CA PHE A 39 -9.80 13.49 -0.05
C PHE A 39 -8.33 13.90 -0.26
N TRP A 40 -8.07 15.16 -0.62
CA TRP A 40 -6.70 15.61 -0.88
C TRP A 40 -5.82 15.58 0.37
N GLN A 41 -6.38 15.92 1.54
CA GLN A 41 -5.65 15.83 2.80
C GLN A 41 -5.27 14.38 3.14
N SER A 42 -6.23 13.46 3.11
CA SER A 42 -5.99 12.04 3.37
C SER A 42 -5.07 11.43 2.31
N PHE A 43 -5.15 11.87 1.05
CA PHE A 43 -4.26 11.42 -0.01
C PHE A 43 -2.81 11.87 0.20
N VAL A 44 -2.57 13.14 0.52
CA VAL A 44 -1.21 13.63 0.81
C VAL A 44 -0.62 12.89 2.01
N VAL A 45 -1.42 12.67 3.06
CA VAL A 45 -1.00 11.91 4.23
C VAL A 45 -0.73 10.44 3.88
N SER A 46 -1.56 9.81 3.03
CA SER A 46 -1.32 8.47 2.50
C SER A 46 0.05 8.38 1.81
N VAL A 47 0.38 9.34 0.96
CA VAL A 47 1.66 9.36 0.24
C VAL A 47 2.82 9.48 1.23
N GLY A 48 2.71 10.37 2.21
CA GLY A 48 3.73 10.53 3.26
C GLY A 48 3.92 9.28 4.12
N ILE A 49 2.81 8.67 4.57
CA ILE A 49 2.85 7.44 5.37
C ILE A 49 3.40 6.28 4.56
N GLY A 50 2.91 6.05 3.34
CA GLY A 50 3.43 4.95 2.55
C GLY A 50 4.90 5.17 2.13
N TYR A 51 5.35 6.41 1.93
CA TYR A 51 6.78 6.68 1.69
C TYR A 51 7.63 6.35 2.93
N THR A 52 7.25 6.87 4.10
CA THR A 52 7.95 6.60 5.37
C THR A 52 7.93 5.13 5.75
N VAL A 53 6.80 4.44 5.60
CA VAL A 53 6.66 3.00 5.85
C VAL A 53 7.47 2.19 4.84
N CYS A 54 7.52 2.59 3.56
CA CYS A 54 8.35 1.90 2.56
C CYS A 54 9.85 2.10 2.78
N ASP A 55 10.28 3.23 3.35
CA ASP A 55 11.69 3.47 3.72
C ASP A 55 12.06 2.76 5.02
N LEU A 56 11.14 2.68 5.99
CA LEU A 56 11.36 2.03 7.29
C LEU A 56 11.23 0.51 7.23
N ILE A 57 10.31 -0.01 6.41
CA ILE A 57 10.06 -1.44 6.27
C ILE A 57 10.79 -1.92 5.01
N PRO A 58 11.82 -2.78 5.12
CA PRO A 58 12.47 -3.38 3.97
C PRO A 58 11.52 -4.42 3.35
N SER A 59 10.57 -3.91 2.56
CA SER A 59 9.51 -4.63 1.83
C SER A 59 10.01 -5.91 1.13
N PRO A 60 11.18 -5.92 0.45
CA PRO A 60 11.71 -7.13 -0.18
C PRO A 60 12.22 -8.17 0.83
N ALA A 61 12.86 -7.73 1.92
CA ALA A 61 13.54 -8.60 2.88
C ALA A 61 12.54 -9.35 3.78
N TRP A 62 11.47 -8.69 4.20
CA TRP A 62 10.44 -9.30 5.05
C TRP A 62 9.63 -10.34 4.29
N GLY A 63 9.27 -10.02 3.05
CA GLY A 63 8.55 -10.95 2.20
C GLY A 63 9.40 -12.18 1.81
N GLU A 64 10.71 -12.01 1.60
CA GLU A 64 11.65 -13.14 1.44
C GLU A 64 11.76 -14.01 2.71
N GLN A 65 11.88 -13.40 3.89
CA GLN A 65 12.02 -14.14 5.15
C GLN A 65 10.76 -14.95 5.49
N LEU A 66 9.57 -14.41 5.23
CA LEU A 66 8.30 -15.09 5.48
C LEU A 66 8.02 -16.20 4.48
N ALA A 67 8.25 -15.96 3.18
CA ALA A 67 8.03 -16.99 2.17
C ALA A 67 9.04 -18.16 2.30
N ARG A 68 10.25 -17.90 2.84
CA ARG A 68 11.18 -18.95 3.29
C ARG A 68 10.65 -19.73 4.50
N LYS A 69 10.08 -19.05 5.51
CA LYS A 69 9.45 -19.72 6.67
C LYS A 69 8.21 -20.55 6.31
N ALA A 70 7.47 -20.14 5.28
CA ALA A 70 6.31 -20.86 4.76
C ALA A 70 6.66 -22.06 3.86
N GLY A 71 7.94 -22.34 3.59
CA GLY A 71 8.38 -23.51 2.82
C GLY A 71 8.00 -23.49 1.33
N ILE A 72 7.63 -22.33 0.78
CA ILE A 72 7.11 -22.22 -0.59
C ILE A 72 8.27 -22.31 -1.60
N ARG A 73 8.23 -23.35 -2.45
CA ARG A 73 9.25 -23.59 -3.50
C ARG A 73 8.89 -22.97 -4.87
N SER A 74 7.65 -22.53 -5.07
CA SER A 74 7.21 -21.92 -6.33
C SER A 74 7.58 -20.44 -6.38
N LYS A 75 8.36 -20.03 -7.39
CA LYS A 75 8.81 -18.64 -7.61
C LYS A 75 7.65 -17.64 -7.69
N LEU A 76 6.52 -18.04 -8.27
CA LEU A 76 5.37 -17.17 -8.52
C LEU A 76 4.54 -16.98 -7.25
N LEU A 77 4.32 -18.06 -6.49
CA LEU A 77 3.67 -18.01 -5.17
C LEU A 77 4.53 -17.30 -4.13
N PHE A 78 5.85 -17.49 -4.17
CA PHE A 78 6.79 -16.81 -3.30
C PHE A 78 6.71 -15.29 -3.50
N HIS A 79 6.67 -14.83 -4.75
CA HIS A 79 6.53 -13.41 -5.07
C HIS A 79 5.16 -12.87 -4.65
N LEU A 80 4.06 -13.58 -4.93
CA LEU A 80 2.72 -13.17 -4.54
C LEU A 80 2.54 -13.06 -3.01
N LEU A 81 2.99 -14.06 -2.25
CA LEU A 81 2.82 -14.08 -0.79
C LEU A 81 3.70 -13.03 -0.09
N SER A 82 4.95 -12.90 -0.56
CA SER A 82 5.90 -11.86 -0.14
C SER A 82 5.31 -10.46 -0.33
N THR A 83 4.72 -10.21 -1.50
CA THR A 83 4.11 -8.92 -1.82
C THR A 83 2.78 -8.72 -1.08
N ALA A 84 2.03 -9.79 -0.80
CA ALA A 84 0.77 -9.73 -0.07
C ALA A 84 0.97 -9.30 1.39
N ILE A 85 1.94 -9.87 2.11
CA ILE A 85 2.13 -9.56 3.54
C ILE A 85 2.70 -8.14 3.71
N ALA A 86 3.71 -7.77 2.90
CA ALA A 86 4.20 -6.40 2.88
C ALA A 86 3.10 -5.40 2.47
N GLY A 87 2.27 -5.79 1.51
CA GLY A 87 1.09 -5.04 1.08
C GLY A 87 0.06 -4.86 2.18
N VAL A 88 -0.25 -5.89 2.96
CA VAL A 88 -1.18 -5.81 4.11
C VAL A 88 -0.68 -4.82 5.15
N VAL A 89 0.60 -4.87 5.52
CA VAL A 89 1.18 -3.91 6.47
C VAL A 89 1.07 -2.48 5.92
N LEU A 90 1.39 -2.28 4.64
CA LEU A 90 1.22 -0.98 3.98
C LEU A 90 -0.24 -0.50 4.02
N ILE A 91 -1.18 -1.37 3.65
CA ILE A 91 -2.61 -1.05 3.62
C ILE A 91 -3.11 -0.70 5.01
N VAL A 92 -2.70 -1.44 6.05
CA VAL A 92 -3.07 -1.17 7.44
C VAL A 92 -2.54 0.19 7.89
N CYS A 93 -1.25 0.49 7.67
CA CYS A 93 -0.65 1.77 8.07
C CYS A 93 -1.25 2.95 7.31
N ILE A 94 -1.37 2.83 5.99
CA ILE A 94 -1.93 3.88 5.13
C ILE A 94 -3.40 4.11 5.47
N SER A 95 -4.21 3.06 5.57
CA SER A 95 -5.62 3.18 5.88
C SER A 95 -5.85 3.82 7.25
N LEU A 96 -5.10 3.41 8.27
CA LEU A 96 -5.20 3.99 9.61
C LEU A 96 -4.89 5.49 9.57
N GLY A 97 -3.82 5.89 8.88
CA GLY A 97 -3.47 7.30 8.72
C GLY A 97 -4.51 8.11 7.97
N CYS A 98 -5.02 7.59 6.85
CA CYS A 98 -6.06 8.24 6.07
C CYS A 98 -7.35 8.44 6.89
N GLN A 99 -7.74 7.42 7.64
CA GLN A 99 -8.93 7.46 8.50
C GLN A 99 -8.72 8.35 9.73
N PHE A 100 -7.49 8.43 10.26
CA PHE A 100 -7.17 9.37 11.32
C PHE A 100 -7.32 10.83 10.87
N VAL A 101 -6.94 11.14 9.63
CA VAL A 101 -7.16 12.48 9.05
C VAL A 101 -8.64 12.78 8.87
N ALA A 102 -9.41 11.80 8.40
CA ALA A 102 -10.83 11.97 8.10
C ALA A 102 -11.72 12.00 9.37
N PHE A 103 -11.37 11.26 10.43
CA PHE A 103 -12.22 11.04 11.61
C PHE A 103 -11.56 11.45 12.94
N GLY A 104 -10.29 11.85 12.95
CA GLY A 104 -9.55 12.16 14.17
C GLY A 104 -9.54 10.99 15.15
N GLY A 105 -9.82 11.27 16.43
CA GLY A 105 -9.84 10.26 17.50
C GLY A 105 -10.93 9.18 17.35
N ALA A 106 -11.98 9.42 16.56
CA ALA A 106 -13.02 8.42 16.31
C ALA A 106 -12.56 7.27 15.41
N VAL A 107 -11.35 7.36 14.82
CA VAL A 107 -10.79 6.33 13.94
C VAL A 107 -10.81 4.94 14.57
N PHE A 108 -10.53 4.82 15.88
CA PHE A 108 -10.43 3.52 16.54
C PHE A 108 -11.77 2.77 16.65
N GLN A 109 -12.89 3.49 16.46
CA GLN A 109 -14.22 2.88 16.44
C GLN A 109 -14.68 2.56 15.02
N VAL A 110 -14.31 3.37 14.03
CA VAL A 110 -14.79 3.24 12.64
C VAL A 110 -13.87 2.35 11.80
N TRP A 111 -12.55 2.49 11.98
CA TRP A 111 -11.54 1.80 11.19
C TRP A 111 -11.62 0.27 11.27
N PRO A 112 -11.87 -0.38 12.43
CA PRO A 112 -11.98 -1.84 12.48
C PRO A 112 -13.08 -2.40 11.57
N TYR A 113 -14.20 -1.68 11.43
CA TYR A 113 -15.31 -2.09 10.54
C TYR A 113 -15.00 -1.83 9.06
N ALA A 114 -14.24 -0.78 8.76
CA ALA A 114 -13.82 -0.46 7.39
C ALA A 114 -12.63 -1.32 6.92
N LEU A 115 -11.83 -1.84 7.86
CA LEU A 115 -10.62 -2.62 7.62
C LEU A 115 -10.78 -3.77 6.61
N PRO A 116 -11.79 -4.66 6.69
CA PRO A 116 -11.94 -5.75 5.72
C PRO A 116 -12.13 -5.24 4.29
N TYR A 117 -12.91 -4.18 4.10
CA TYR A 117 -13.13 -3.57 2.79
C TYR A 117 -11.86 -2.89 2.26
N LEU A 118 -11.13 -2.20 3.13
CA LEU A 118 -9.87 -1.54 2.82
C LEU A 118 -8.77 -2.54 2.46
N LEU A 119 -8.72 -3.69 3.15
CA LEU A 119 -7.79 -4.78 2.83
C LEU A 119 -8.10 -5.41 1.47
N ILE A 120 -9.37 -5.68 1.16
CA ILE A 120 -9.76 -6.25 -0.14
C ILE A 120 -9.44 -5.26 -1.26
N ALA A 121 -9.85 -4.00 -1.12
CA ALA A 121 -9.61 -2.97 -2.13
C ALA A 121 -8.11 -2.70 -2.34
N GLY A 122 -7.34 -2.60 -1.25
CA GLY A 122 -5.90 -2.43 -1.29
C GLY A 122 -5.19 -3.63 -1.94
N TYR A 123 -5.63 -4.85 -1.64
CA TYR A 123 -5.07 -6.06 -2.23
C TYR A 123 -5.36 -6.15 -3.73
N ILE A 124 -6.59 -5.88 -4.15
CA ILE A 124 -6.95 -5.82 -5.58
C ILE A 124 -6.10 -4.77 -6.29
N THR A 125 -5.94 -3.58 -5.69
CA THR A 125 -5.11 -2.50 -6.23
C THR A 125 -3.65 -2.95 -6.38
N LEU A 126 -3.10 -3.65 -5.39
CA LEU A 126 -1.77 -4.25 -5.48
C LEU A 126 -1.66 -5.23 -6.65
N VAL A 127 -2.57 -6.19 -6.76
CA VAL A 127 -2.50 -7.22 -7.81
C VAL A 127 -2.60 -6.60 -9.21
N VAL A 128 -3.48 -5.61 -9.39
CA VAL A 128 -3.74 -4.97 -10.69
C VAL A 128 -2.62 -3.99 -11.08
N PHE A 129 -2.17 -3.14 -10.15
CA PHE A 129 -1.26 -2.04 -10.47
C PHE A 129 0.23 -2.37 -10.27
N LEU A 130 0.57 -3.43 -9.53
CA LEU A 130 1.97 -3.87 -9.40
C LEU A 130 2.68 -4.15 -10.74
N PRO A 131 2.08 -4.85 -11.73
CA PRO A 131 2.73 -5.02 -13.04
C PRO A 131 2.95 -3.66 -13.74
N VAL A 132 1.96 -2.78 -13.68
CA VAL A 132 2.04 -1.43 -14.27
C VAL A 132 3.16 -0.60 -13.61
N CYS A 133 3.29 -0.67 -12.29
CA CYS A 133 4.34 0.04 -11.54
C CYS A 133 5.74 -0.45 -11.91
N LYS A 134 5.90 -1.75 -12.20
CA LYS A 134 7.18 -2.33 -12.65
C LYS A 134 7.56 -1.85 -14.05
N GLU A 135 6.60 -1.75 -14.96
CA GLU A 135 6.82 -1.19 -16.31
C GLU A 135 7.23 0.29 -16.22
N ILE A 136 6.51 1.09 -15.43
CA ILE A 136 6.83 2.50 -15.18
C ILE A 136 8.24 2.66 -14.63
N ALA A 137 8.59 1.87 -13.60
CA ALA A 137 9.94 1.90 -13.04
C ALA A 137 11.00 1.48 -14.07
N GLY A 138 10.71 0.49 -14.91
CA GLY A 138 11.61 0.01 -15.96
C GLY A 138 11.87 1.04 -17.05
N VAL A 139 10.90 1.91 -17.34
CA VAL A 139 11.08 3.06 -18.26
C VAL A 139 11.87 4.18 -17.60
N LEU A 140 11.54 4.53 -16.34
CA LEU A 140 12.17 5.64 -15.60
C LEU A 140 13.61 5.38 -15.14
N THR A 141 14.00 4.11 -15.02
CA THR A 141 15.36 3.69 -14.65
C THR A 141 16.09 3.01 -15.80
N ARG A 142 15.72 3.28 -17.06
CA ARG A 142 16.57 3.04 -18.24
C ARG A 142 17.41 4.28 -18.55
#